data_AF-A0A3N7K0L4-F1
#
_entry.id   AF-A0A3N7K0L4-F1
#
_cell.length_a   1.000
_cell.length_b   1.000
_cell.length_c   1.000
_cell.angle_alpha   90.00
_cell.angle_beta   90.00
_cell.angle_gamma   90.00
#
_symmetry.space_group_name_H-M   'P 1'
#
loop_
_entity.id
_entity.type
_entity.pdbx_description
1 polymer ?
#
loop_
_entity_poly.entity_id
_entity_poly.type
_entity_poly.pdbx_seq_one_letter_code
_entity_poly.pdbx_strand_id
1 'polypeptide(L)'
;MATLHNINSKRLISLAERLQLTTQEEAAGHCLSVSLDFALAARQFYGVESRLIKWSVTDDRNYVDHWAVLLDDERVLDMTHVQVDGRATLVARIAGYPANFRDARVYPAELLTDAYLESQQQETGRLTNRFLWTCGSRLFRHDAKAAIAARDLAGLRVALRQGGQFLGLFLMGCMTRWLEARARHLMGRLRAQPDLSDRMKPAERRADYAATTTADFRITAVG
;
A
#
# COMPACT_ATOMS: atom_id res chain seq x y z
N MET A 1 -39.33 7.19 10.97
CA MET A 1 -38.14 6.91 10.13
C MET A 1 -36.85 7.56 10.67
N ALA A 2 -36.87 8.76 11.25
CA ALA A 2 -35.67 9.41 11.82
C ALA A 2 -34.94 8.61 12.92
N THR A 3 -35.68 7.85 13.73
CA THR A 3 -35.12 7.10 14.88
C THR A 3 -34.26 5.90 14.46
N LEU A 4 -34.66 5.17 13.42
CA LEU A 4 -33.90 4.03 12.87
C LEU A 4 -32.62 4.49 12.18
N HIS A 5 -32.68 5.60 11.44
CA HIS A 5 -31.51 6.21 10.83
C HIS A 5 -30.49 6.64 11.89
N ASN A 6 -30.95 7.27 12.98
CA ASN A 6 -30.10 7.70 14.10
C ASN A 6 -29.45 6.52 14.85
N ILE A 7 -30.19 5.44 15.11
CA ILE A 7 -29.66 4.25 15.80
C ILE A 7 -28.58 3.56 14.95
N ASN A 8 -28.81 3.44 13.65
CA ASN A 8 -27.82 2.86 12.74
C ASN A 8 -26.57 3.73 12.66
N SER A 9 -26.72 5.07 12.55
CA SER A 9 -25.56 5.98 12.55
C SER A 9 -24.71 5.85 13.81
N LYS A 10 -25.31 5.78 15.01
CA LYS A 10 -24.55 5.60 16.26
C LYS A 10 -23.78 4.29 16.31
N ARG A 11 -24.39 3.18 15.86
CA ARG A 11 -23.75 1.87 15.80
C ARG A 11 -22.58 1.85 14.81
N LEU A 12 -22.77 2.47 13.65
CA LEU A 12 -21.73 2.60 12.63
C LEU A 12 -20.58 3.48 13.12
N ILE A 13 -20.85 4.59 13.80
CA ILE A 13 -19.81 5.42 14.41
C ILE A 13 -19.01 4.62 15.44
N SER A 14 -19.70 3.93 16.36
CA SER A 14 -19.02 3.11 17.38
C SER A 14 -18.18 1.97 16.78
N LEU A 15 -18.62 1.38 15.67
CA LEU A 15 -17.82 0.41 14.93
C LEU A 15 -16.58 1.08 14.31
N ALA A 16 -16.73 2.26 13.71
CA ALA A 16 -15.63 2.99 13.08
C ALA A 16 -14.60 3.48 14.11
N GLU A 17 -15.01 3.87 15.33
CA GLU A 17 -14.11 4.21 16.43
C GLU A 17 -13.16 3.06 16.78
N ARG A 18 -13.62 1.80 16.69
CA ARG A 18 -12.79 0.61 16.98
C ARG A 18 -11.74 0.32 15.92
N LEU A 19 -11.97 0.81 14.70
CA LEU A 19 -11.09 0.62 13.55
C LEU A 19 -10.24 1.86 13.26
N GLN A 20 -10.44 2.94 14.02
CA GLN A 20 -9.79 4.21 13.79
C GLN A 20 -8.28 4.11 14.07
N LEU A 21 -7.50 4.59 13.12
CA LEU A 21 -6.06 4.77 13.26
C LEU A 21 -5.79 6.22 13.67
N THR A 22 -5.05 6.39 14.75
CA THR A 22 -4.92 7.70 15.43
C THR A 22 -3.59 8.39 15.17
N THR A 23 -2.63 7.68 14.57
CA THR A 23 -1.31 8.21 14.19
C THR A 23 -1.10 8.16 12.68
N GLN A 24 -0.29 9.08 12.15
CA GLN A 24 0.04 9.11 10.72
C GLN A 24 0.77 7.84 10.24
N GLU A 25 1.66 7.29 11.09
CA GLU A 25 2.43 6.10 10.79
C GLU A 25 1.52 4.88 10.64
N GLU A 26 0.59 4.66 11.57
CA GLU A 26 -0.38 3.58 11.49
C GLU A 26 -1.31 3.74 10.28
N ALA A 27 -1.76 4.96 10.00
CA ALA A 27 -2.70 5.20 8.92
C ALA A 27 -2.08 5.04 7.52
N ALA A 28 -0.76 5.20 7.38
CA ALA A 28 -0.04 5.24 6.11
C ALA A 28 -0.32 4.01 5.21
N GLY A 29 -1.04 4.21 4.10
CA GLY A 29 -1.36 3.15 3.15
C GLY A 29 -2.52 2.22 3.57
N HIS A 30 -3.24 2.54 4.65
CA HIS A 30 -4.31 1.71 5.21
C HIS A 30 -5.74 2.24 4.97
N CYS A 31 -5.91 3.43 4.39
CA CYS A 31 -7.23 4.06 4.19
C CYS A 31 -8.22 3.16 3.44
N LEU A 32 -7.79 2.45 2.39
CA LEU A 32 -8.63 1.51 1.66
C LEU A 32 -8.93 0.24 2.47
N SER A 33 -7.92 -0.39 3.08
CA SER A 33 -8.11 -1.65 3.81
C SER A 33 -9.04 -1.46 5.02
N VAL A 34 -8.81 -0.41 5.81
CA VAL A 34 -9.63 -0.10 6.98
C VAL A 34 -11.07 0.25 6.59
N SER A 35 -11.26 0.98 5.47
CA SER A 35 -12.60 1.26 4.94
C SER A 35 -13.33 -0.02 4.50
N LEU A 36 -12.61 -1.02 3.98
CA LEU A 36 -13.18 -2.31 3.60
C LEU A 36 -13.44 -3.22 4.80
N ASP A 37 -12.55 -3.24 5.79
CA ASP A 37 -12.76 -3.94 7.06
C ASP A 37 -14.02 -3.42 7.76
N PHE A 38 -14.20 -2.10 7.78
CA PHE A 38 -15.42 -1.47 8.26
C PHE A 38 -16.65 -1.93 7.47
N ALA A 39 -16.59 -1.88 6.13
CA ALA A 39 -17.72 -2.26 5.29
C ALA A 39 -18.15 -3.71 5.51
N LEU A 40 -17.19 -4.62 5.64
CA LEU A 40 -17.42 -6.03 5.97
C LEU A 40 -18.08 -6.18 7.35
N ALA A 41 -17.54 -5.52 8.38
CA ALA A 41 -18.09 -5.58 9.73
C ALA A 41 -19.48 -4.95 9.82
N ALA A 42 -19.73 -3.84 9.14
CA ALA A 42 -21.03 -3.17 9.10
C ALA A 42 -22.09 -4.07 8.46
N ARG A 43 -21.73 -4.77 7.37
CA ARG A 43 -22.61 -5.76 6.72
C ARG A 43 -22.87 -6.96 7.64
N GLN A 44 -21.82 -7.50 8.26
CA GLN A 44 -21.92 -8.68 9.12
C GLN A 44 -22.73 -8.44 10.40
N PHE A 45 -22.47 -7.35 11.13
CA PHE A 45 -23.08 -7.11 12.43
C PHE A 45 -24.42 -6.38 12.35
N TYR A 46 -24.64 -5.58 11.31
CA TYR A 46 -25.80 -4.70 11.22
C TYR A 46 -26.61 -4.85 9.93
N GLY A 47 -26.18 -5.68 8.98
CA GLY A 47 -26.86 -5.85 7.68
C GLY A 47 -26.83 -4.57 6.84
N VAL A 48 -25.85 -3.69 7.04
CA VAL A 48 -25.74 -2.40 6.35
C VAL A 48 -24.77 -2.51 5.18
N GLU A 49 -25.27 -2.28 3.96
CA GLU A 49 -24.43 -2.13 2.78
C GLU A 49 -23.79 -0.74 2.76
N SER A 50 -22.46 -0.71 2.78
CA SER A 50 -21.68 0.53 2.85
C SER A 50 -21.35 1.07 1.46
N ARG A 51 -21.25 2.39 1.36
CA ARG A 51 -20.69 3.08 0.19
C ARG A 51 -19.32 3.65 0.57
N LEU A 52 -18.36 3.50 -0.32
CA LEU A 52 -17.02 4.05 -0.18
C LEU A 52 -16.91 5.33 -1.00
N ILE A 53 -16.19 6.31 -0.49
CA ILE A 53 -15.81 7.50 -1.23
C ILE A 53 -14.30 7.48 -1.47
N LYS A 54 -13.91 7.81 -2.70
CA LYS A 54 -12.53 7.91 -3.14
C LYS A 54 -12.26 9.36 -3.58
N TRP A 55 -11.15 9.91 -3.11
CA TRP A 55 -10.55 11.11 -3.70
C TRP A 55 -9.26 10.75 -4.41
N SER A 56 -8.97 11.45 -5.50
CA SER A 56 -7.61 11.52 -6.05
C SER A 56 -6.83 12.56 -5.29
N VAL A 57 -5.66 12.22 -4.76
CA VAL A 57 -4.81 13.17 -4.06
C VAL A 57 -3.76 13.70 -5.03
N THR A 58 -3.71 15.03 -5.16
CA THR A 58 -2.74 15.75 -5.98
C THR A 58 -1.72 16.45 -5.10
N ASP A 59 -0.56 16.77 -5.68
CA ASP A 59 0.50 17.53 -5.01
C ASP A 59 1.02 16.94 -3.68
N ASP A 60 0.77 15.64 -3.46
CA ASP A 60 1.31 14.85 -2.35
C ASP A 60 2.15 13.71 -2.91
N ARG A 61 3.36 13.53 -2.38
CA ARG A 61 4.30 12.48 -2.81
C ARG A 61 4.01 11.13 -2.17
N ASN A 62 3.30 11.13 -1.05
CA ASN A 62 3.06 9.96 -0.22
C ASN A 62 1.70 9.31 -0.55
N TYR A 63 0.76 10.08 -1.07
CA TYR A 63 -0.62 9.63 -1.30
C TYR A 63 -1.07 9.92 -2.74
N VAL A 64 -1.64 8.92 -3.39
CA VAL A 64 -2.22 9.03 -4.75
C VAL A 64 -3.75 9.05 -4.72
N ASP A 65 -4.33 8.42 -3.70
CA ASP A 65 -5.74 8.43 -3.42
C ASP A 65 -5.99 8.39 -1.91
N HIS A 66 -7.21 8.75 -1.54
CA HIS A 66 -7.71 8.64 -0.18
C HIS A 66 -9.10 8.02 -0.18
N TRP A 67 -9.38 7.22 0.84
CA TRP A 67 -10.59 6.44 0.94
C TRP A 67 -11.26 6.64 2.29
N ALA A 68 -12.58 6.75 2.27
CA ALA A 68 -13.40 6.79 3.47
C ALA A 68 -14.75 6.10 3.22
N VAL A 69 -15.56 5.94 4.27
CA VAL A 69 -16.90 5.37 4.16
C VAL A 69 -17.92 6.49 4.18
N LEU A 70 -18.83 6.51 3.22
CA LEU A 70 -19.88 7.52 3.13
C LEU A 70 -20.95 7.27 4.19
N LEU A 71 -21.14 8.24 5.10
CA LEU A 71 -22.17 8.17 6.16
C LEU A 71 -23.52 8.67 5.64
N ASP A 72 -23.49 9.80 4.94
CA ASP A 72 -24.61 10.45 4.25
C ASP A 72 -24.07 11.32 3.09
N ASP A 73 -24.91 12.15 2.49
CA ASP A 73 -24.54 12.94 1.31
C ASP A 73 -23.54 14.08 1.61
N GLU A 74 -23.32 14.44 2.88
CA GLU A 74 -22.37 15.50 3.27
C GLU A 74 -21.20 15.01 4.11
N ARG A 75 -21.30 13.81 4.71
CA ARG A 75 -20.38 13.34 5.75
C ARG A 75 -19.84 11.95 5.47
N VAL A 76 -18.64 11.72 5.98
CA VAL A 76 -17.91 10.47 5.87
C VAL A 76 -17.40 10.01 7.23
N LEU A 77 -17.26 8.70 7.38
CA LEU A 77 -16.47 8.04 8.42
C LEU A 77 -15.08 7.82 7.85
N ASP A 78 -14.12 8.61 8.31
CA ASP A 78 -12.72 8.52 7.90
C ASP A 78 -11.88 8.02 9.06
N MET A 79 -11.69 6.70 9.10
CA MET A 79 -10.91 6.01 10.13
C MET A 79 -9.41 6.31 10.01
N THR A 80 -8.98 7.03 8.97
CA THR A 80 -7.61 7.41 8.69
C THR A 80 -7.43 8.92 8.53
N HIS A 81 -8.37 9.72 9.06
CA HIS A 81 -8.40 11.17 8.83
C HIS A 81 -7.15 11.92 9.32
N VAL A 82 -6.38 11.30 10.23
CA VAL A 82 -5.07 11.81 10.69
C VAL A 82 -4.09 12.04 9.53
N GLN A 83 -4.30 11.40 8.38
CA GLN A 83 -3.54 11.63 7.14
C GLN A 83 -3.89 12.95 6.45
N VAL A 84 -5.07 13.51 6.72
CA VAL A 84 -5.63 14.69 6.05
C VAL A 84 -5.28 15.95 6.82
N ASP A 85 -5.60 15.98 8.12
CA ASP A 85 -5.48 17.20 8.95
C ASP A 85 -4.54 17.02 10.16
N GLY A 86 -3.90 15.85 10.30
CA GLY A 86 -3.06 15.52 11.46
C GLY A 86 -3.86 15.22 12.73
N ARG A 87 -5.19 15.13 12.65
CA ARG A 87 -6.09 14.86 13.78
C ARG A 87 -6.90 13.59 13.53
N ALA A 88 -7.20 12.86 14.59
CA ALA A 88 -8.04 11.67 14.54
C ALA A 88 -9.54 12.04 14.51
N THR A 89 -9.96 12.97 13.64
CA THR A 89 -11.38 13.33 13.49
C THR A 89 -12.11 12.23 12.70
N LEU A 90 -12.97 11.44 13.35
CA LEU A 90 -13.62 10.31 12.69
C LEU A 90 -14.72 10.70 11.70
N VAL A 91 -15.57 11.66 12.07
CA VAL A 91 -16.67 12.13 11.23
C VAL A 91 -16.27 13.44 10.58
N ALA A 92 -16.02 13.41 9.27
CA ALA A 92 -15.59 14.58 8.50
C ALA A 92 -16.66 15.01 7.50
N ARG A 93 -16.69 16.30 7.16
CA ARG A 93 -17.51 16.82 6.07
C ARG A 93 -16.77 16.64 4.75
N ILE A 94 -17.46 16.18 3.71
CA ILE A 94 -16.89 16.01 2.36
C ILE A 94 -16.34 17.34 1.83
N ALA A 95 -17.08 18.43 2.01
CA ALA A 95 -16.65 19.77 1.60
C ALA A 95 -15.50 20.35 2.46
N GLY A 96 -15.14 19.69 3.57
CA GLY A 96 -14.05 20.08 4.44
C GLY A 96 -12.69 19.52 4.04
N TYR A 97 -12.63 18.62 3.06
CA TYR A 97 -11.35 18.07 2.60
C TYR A 97 -10.50 19.14 1.88
N PRO A 98 -9.16 19.11 2.04
CA PRO A 98 -8.27 20.07 1.39
C PRO A 98 -8.39 20.06 -0.15
N ALA A 99 -8.09 21.19 -0.79
CA ALA A 99 -8.29 21.38 -2.24
C ALA A 99 -7.48 20.43 -3.15
N ASN A 100 -6.47 19.76 -2.59
CA ASN A 100 -5.69 18.76 -3.31
C ASN A 100 -6.36 17.37 -3.34
N PHE A 101 -7.44 17.15 -2.58
CA PHE A 101 -8.32 15.99 -2.65
C PHE A 101 -9.42 16.25 -3.68
N ARG A 102 -9.22 15.72 -4.89
CA ARG A 102 -10.04 16.01 -6.07
C ARG A 102 -10.86 14.81 -6.49
N ASP A 103 -11.81 15.06 -7.39
CA ASP A 103 -12.59 14.03 -8.08
C ASP A 103 -13.23 13.03 -7.11
N ALA A 104 -13.95 13.53 -6.10
CA ALA A 104 -14.68 12.70 -5.15
C ALA A 104 -15.66 11.76 -5.88
N ARG A 105 -15.48 10.45 -5.70
CA ARG A 105 -16.28 9.40 -6.36
C ARG A 105 -16.79 8.40 -5.36
N VAL A 106 -18.05 8.02 -5.50
CA VAL A 106 -18.73 7.09 -4.58
C VAL A 106 -18.93 5.75 -5.26
N TYR A 107 -18.56 4.68 -4.58
CA TYR A 107 -18.67 3.30 -5.04
C TYR A 107 -19.38 2.44 -4.01
N PRO A 108 -20.22 1.48 -4.41
CA PRO A 108 -20.72 0.48 -3.45
C PRO A 108 -19.55 -0.40 -2.99
N ALA A 109 -19.45 -0.67 -1.68
CA ALA A 109 -18.32 -1.42 -1.12
C ALA A 109 -18.24 -2.85 -1.68
N GLU A 110 -19.39 -3.46 -2.00
CA GLU A 110 -19.50 -4.80 -2.61
C GLU A 110 -18.67 -4.96 -3.89
N LEU A 111 -18.36 -3.84 -4.58
CA LEU A 111 -17.49 -3.85 -5.76
C LEU A 111 -16.10 -4.40 -5.43
N LEU A 112 -15.65 -4.23 -4.18
CA LEU A 112 -14.27 -4.50 -3.76
C LEU A 112 -14.17 -5.55 -2.65
N THR A 113 -15.21 -5.75 -1.82
CA THR A 113 -15.15 -6.62 -0.63
C THR A 113 -14.77 -8.07 -0.92
N ASP A 114 -15.31 -8.68 -1.98
CA ASP A 114 -15.01 -10.09 -2.29
C ASP A 114 -13.54 -10.30 -2.66
N ALA A 115 -13.02 -9.40 -3.51
CA ALA A 115 -11.61 -9.43 -3.89
C ALA A 115 -10.70 -9.14 -2.70
N TYR A 116 -11.16 -8.31 -1.76
CA TYR A 116 -10.44 -7.99 -0.55
C TYR A 116 -10.34 -9.19 0.40
N LEU A 117 -11.44 -9.91 0.61
CA LEU A 117 -11.46 -11.15 1.40
C LEU A 117 -10.53 -12.22 0.83
N GLU A 118 -10.51 -12.40 -0.50
CA GLU A 118 -9.55 -13.29 -1.17
C GLU A 118 -8.10 -12.88 -0.91
N SER A 119 -7.84 -11.58 -0.78
CA SER A 119 -6.49 -11.03 -0.60
C SER A 119 -5.97 -11.10 0.83
N GLN A 120 -6.86 -11.03 1.84
CA GLN A 120 -6.48 -11.12 3.25
C GLN A 120 -5.96 -12.50 3.67
N GLN A 121 -6.20 -13.54 2.87
CA GLN A 121 -5.63 -14.87 3.10
C GLN A 121 -4.09 -14.91 2.92
N GLN A 122 -3.45 -13.78 2.60
CA GLN A 122 -2.00 -13.68 2.41
C GLN A 122 -1.34 -12.94 3.59
N GLU A 123 -0.39 -13.58 4.27
CA GLU A 123 0.21 -13.18 5.56
C GLU A 123 0.97 -11.84 5.59
N THR A 124 1.12 -11.13 4.47
CA THR A 124 2.09 -10.03 4.36
C THR A 124 1.62 -8.67 4.85
N GLY A 125 0.38 -8.54 5.35
CA GLY A 125 -0.20 -7.26 5.82
C GLY A 125 -0.35 -6.17 4.74
N ARG A 126 0.09 -6.45 3.50
CA ARG A 126 0.04 -5.55 2.34
C ARG A 126 -1.00 -6.04 1.34
N LEU A 127 -1.69 -5.10 0.72
CA LEU A 127 -2.59 -5.39 -0.39
C LEU A 127 -1.82 -5.97 -1.58
N THR A 128 -2.33 -7.08 -2.11
CA THR A 128 -1.65 -7.85 -3.15
C THR A 128 -1.75 -7.14 -4.51
N ASN A 129 -0.79 -7.35 -5.41
CA ASN A 129 -0.90 -6.80 -6.78
C ASN A 129 -2.14 -7.29 -7.51
N ARG A 130 -2.55 -8.54 -7.25
CA ARG A 130 -3.79 -9.10 -7.78
C ARG A 130 -5.00 -8.32 -7.28
N PHE A 131 -5.05 -8.00 -5.98
CA PHE A 131 -6.12 -7.18 -5.43
C PHE A 131 -6.13 -5.78 -6.03
N LEU A 132 -4.98 -5.11 -6.09
CA LEU A 132 -4.87 -3.76 -6.66
C LEU A 132 -5.31 -3.72 -8.13
N TRP A 133 -4.91 -4.72 -8.93
CA TRP A 133 -5.37 -4.88 -10.31
C TRP A 133 -6.89 -5.07 -10.42
N THR A 134 -7.44 -5.98 -9.62
CA THR A 134 -8.89 -6.23 -9.57
C THR A 134 -9.64 -4.98 -9.16
N CYS A 135 -9.16 -4.25 -8.14
CA CYS A 135 -9.74 -3.00 -7.68
C CYS A 135 -9.77 -1.96 -8.80
N GLY A 136 -8.62 -1.64 -9.40
CA GLY A 136 -8.54 -0.63 -10.47
C GLY A 136 -9.40 -0.97 -11.69
N SER A 137 -9.40 -2.23 -12.13
CA SER A 137 -10.23 -2.67 -13.26
C SER A 137 -11.73 -2.63 -12.97
N ARG A 138 -12.16 -2.99 -11.76
CA ARG A 138 -13.57 -2.93 -11.36
C ARG A 138 -14.06 -1.49 -11.24
N LEU A 139 -13.26 -0.58 -10.66
CA LEU A 139 -13.59 0.84 -10.56
C LEU A 139 -13.70 1.49 -11.95
N PHE A 140 -12.72 1.24 -12.82
CA PHE A 140 -12.76 1.73 -14.20
C PHE A 140 -14.01 1.24 -14.94
N ARG A 141 -14.33 -0.05 -14.85
CA ARG A 141 -15.50 -0.62 -15.51
C ARG A 141 -16.80 -0.04 -14.96
N HIS A 142 -16.90 0.17 -13.64
CA HIS A 142 -18.04 0.80 -13.00
C HIS A 142 -18.26 2.20 -13.59
N ASP A 143 -17.21 3.02 -13.58
CA ASP A 143 -17.28 4.41 -14.04
C ASP A 143 -17.57 4.52 -15.53
N ALA A 144 -16.91 3.71 -16.36
CA ALA A 144 -17.14 3.68 -17.80
C ALA A 144 -18.58 3.22 -18.13
N LYS A 145 -19.09 2.19 -17.44
CA LYS A 145 -20.45 1.70 -17.65
C LYS A 145 -21.48 2.75 -17.26
N ALA A 146 -21.31 3.42 -16.11
CA ALA A 146 -22.19 4.48 -15.66
C ALA A 146 -22.21 5.66 -16.65
N ALA A 147 -21.04 6.10 -17.11
CA ALA A 147 -20.93 7.18 -18.09
C ALA A 147 -21.56 6.83 -19.44
N ILE A 148 -21.33 5.62 -19.96
CA ILE A 148 -21.94 5.15 -21.22
C ILE A 148 -23.46 5.08 -21.10
N ALA A 149 -23.98 4.52 -20.00
CA ALA A 149 -25.42 4.42 -19.77
C ALA A 149 -26.09 5.81 -19.69
N ALA A 150 -25.42 6.79 -19.10
CA ALA A 150 -25.89 8.17 -19.02
C ALA A 150 -25.63 9.00 -20.29
N ARG A 151 -24.94 8.45 -21.30
CA ARG A 151 -24.41 9.18 -22.48
C ARG A 151 -23.54 10.39 -22.08
N ASP A 152 -22.83 10.29 -20.96
CA ASP A 152 -21.98 11.33 -20.41
C ASP A 152 -20.53 11.17 -20.93
N LEU A 153 -20.20 11.92 -21.97
CA LEU A 153 -18.84 11.94 -22.54
C LEU A 153 -17.81 12.54 -21.56
N ALA A 154 -18.20 13.48 -20.71
CA ALA A 154 -17.30 14.06 -19.73
C ALA A 154 -16.95 13.02 -18.66
N GLY A 155 -17.95 12.33 -18.12
CA GLY A 155 -17.78 11.22 -17.19
C GLY A 155 -16.90 10.10 -17.77
N LEU A 156 -17.08 9.76 -19.05
CA LEU A 156 -16.25 8.75 -19.73
C LEU A 156 -14.79 9.19 -19.85
N ARG A 157 -14.52 10.46 -20.19
CA ARG A 157 -13.16 11.00 -20.21
C ARG A 157 -12.49 10.94 -18.84
N VAL A 158 -13.22 11.25 -17.76
CA VAL A 158 -12.68 11.14 -16.40
C VAL A 158 -12.41 9.67 -16.05
N ALA A 159 -13.30 8.74 -16.40
CA ALA A 159 -13.08 7.31 -16.19
C ALA A 159 -11.80 6.81 -16.91
N LEU A 160 -11.61 7.21 -18.18
CA LEU A 160 -10.40 6.87 -18.95
C LEU A 160 -9.13 7.48 -18.35
N ARG A 161 -9.17 8.75 -17.92
CA ARG A 161 -8.04 9.40 -17.24
C ARG A 161 -7.64 8.64 -15.98
N GLN A 162 -8.61 8.32 -15.13
CA GLN A 162 -8.40 7.61 -13.87
C GLN A 162 -7.88 6.18 -14.10
N GLY A 163 -8.47 5.46 -15.07
CA GLY A 163 -8.00 4.14 -15.48
C GLY A 163 -6.58 4.16 -16.03
N GLY A 164 -6.23 5.18 -16.84
CA GLY A 164 -4.88 5.38 -17.36
C GLY A 164 -3.86 5.70 -16.27
N GLN A 165 -4.19 6.58 -15.32
CA GLN A 165 -3.36 6.89 -14.16
C GLN A 165 -3.10 5.64 -13.32
N PHE A 166 -4.16 4.88 -13.00
CA PHE A 166 -4.04 3.61 -12.30
C PHE A 166 -3.10 2.64 -13.03
N LEU A 167 -3.29 2.43 -14.34
CA LEU A 167 -2.47 1.53 -15.12
C LEU A 167 -1.00 1.95 -15.12
N GLY A 168 -0.73 3.25 -15.30
CA GLY A 168 0.63 3.80 -15.25
C GLY A 168 1.32 3.54 -13.90
N LEU A 169 0.64 3.86 -12.80
CA LEU A 169 1.15 3.62 -11.44
C LEU A 169 1.35 2.13 -11.15
N PHE A 170 0.42 1.28 -11.58
CA PHE A 170 0.51 -0.17 -11.39
C PHE A 170 1.72 -0.76 -12.12
N LEU A 171 1.92 -0.38 -13.39
CA LEU A 171 3.06 -0.83 -14.18
C LEU A 171 4.39 -0.34 -13.58
N MET A 172 4.47 0.93 -13.18
CA MET A 172 5.63 1.49 -12.49
C MET A 172 5.92 0.73 -11.19
N GLY A 173 4.91 0.46 -10.35
CA GLY A 173 5.08 -0.33 -9.14
C GLY A 173 5.57 -1.76 -9.39
N CYS A 174 5.08 -2.41 -10.45
CA CYS A 174 5.57 -3.72 -10.89
C CYS A 174 7.03 -3.67 -11.33
N MET A 175 7.41 -2.66 -12.13
CA MET A 175 8.79 -2.46 -12.58
C MET A 175 9.74 -2.19 -11.41
N THR A 176 9.37 -1.32 -10.47
CA THR A 176 10.18 -1.00 -9.29
C THR A 176 10.47 -2.25 -8.46
N ARG A 177 9.44 -3.06 -8.16
CA ARG A 177 9.63 -4.33 -7.43
C ARG A 177 10.48 -5.34 -8.19
N TRP A 178 10.33 -5.40 -9.51
CA TRP A 178 11.17 -6.25 -10.35
C TRP A 178 12.64 -5.80 -10.30
N LEU A 179 12.90 -4.50 -10.41
CA LEU A 179 14.23 -3.91 -10.27
C LEU A 179 14.83 -4.16 -8.88
N GLU A 180 14.06 -4.02 -7.81
CA GLU A 180 14.50 -4.32 -6.44
C GLU A 180 14.83 -5.81 -6.26
N ALA A 181 14.01 -6.71 -6.79
CA ALA A 181 14.28 -8.15 -6.76
C ALA A 181 15.56 -8.48 -7.55
N ARG A 182 15.73 -7.87 -8.73
CA ARG A 182 16.94 -8.00 -9.56
C ARG A 182 18.17 -7.49 -8.82
N ALA A 183 18.10 -6.32 -8.19
CA ALA A 183 19.18 -5.71 -7.42
C ALA A 183 19.56 -6.58 -6.22
N ARG A 184 18.57 -7.06 -5.44
CA ARG A 184 18.81 -7.99 -4.33
C ARG A 184 19.48 -9.28 -4.80
N HIS A 185 19.03 -9.84 -5.92
CA HIS A 185 19.65 -11.03 -6.49
C HIS A 185 21.11 -10.77 -6.93
N LEU A 186 21.38 -9.63 -7.59
CA LEU A 186 22.74 -9.24 -7.99
C LEU A 186 23.65 -9.02 -6.77
N MET A 187 23.17 -8.32 -5.75
CA MET A 187 23.90 -8.11 -4.49
C MET A 187 24.15 -9.43 -3.74
N GLY A 188 23.18 -10.35 -3.76
CA GLY A 188 23.36 -11.70 -3.23
C GLY A 188 24.45 -12.46 -3.97
N ARG A 189 24.52 -12.36 -5.31
CA ARG A 189 25.58 -12.96 -6.11
C ARG A 189 26.96 -12.34 -5.85
N LEU A 190 27.04 -11.03 -5.66
CA LEU A 190 28.30 -10.35 -5.32
C LEU A 190 28.80 -10.75 -3.93
N ARG A 191 27.90 -10.89 -2.94
CA ARG A 191 28.25 -11.38 -1.59
C ARG A 191 28.61 -12.87 -1.57
N ALA A 192 28.07 -13.65 -2.51
CA ALA A 192 28.37 -15.07 -2.65
C ALA A 192 29.60 -15.36 -3.51
N GLN A 193 30.26 -14.34 -4.08
CA GLN A 193 31.59 -14.53 -4.65
C GLN A 193 32.57 -14.75 -3.49
N PRO A 194 33.31 -15.87 -3.47
CA PRO A 194 34.36 -16.08 -2.49
C PRO A 194 35.39 -14.96 -2.63
N ASP A 195 35.90 -14.50 -1.50
CA ASP A 195 36.95 -13.50 -1.47
C ASP A 195 38.08 -13.92 -2.42
N LEU A 196 38.42 -13.07 -3.38
CA LEU A 196 39.50 -13.36 -4.35
C LEU A 196 40.85 -13.51 -3.62
N SER A 197 40.95 -13.05 -2.36
CA SER A 197 42.08 -13.28 -1.46
C SER A 197 42.29 -14.77 -1.11
N ASP A 198 41.23 -15.60 -1.08
CA ASP A 198 41.32 -17.04 -0.82
C ASP A 198 41.79 -17.86 -2.03
N ARG A 199 41.90 -17.21 -3.21
CA ARG A 199 42.50 -17.80 -4.41
C ARG A 199 43.97 -17.45 -4.61
N MET A 200 44.61 -16.69 -3.71
CA MET A 200 46.06 -16.58 -3.69
C MET A 200 46.65 -17.95 -3.35
N LYS A 201 47.33 -18.54 -4.35
CA LYS A 201 47.84 -19.91 -4.35
C LYS A 201 48.74 -20.16 -3.11
N PRO A 202 48.77 -21.40 -2.58
CA PRO A 202 49.74 -21.83 -1.56
C PRO A 202 51.23 -21.65 -1.94
N ALA A 203 51.52 -21.25 -3.20
CA ALA A 203 52.85 -21.03 -3.72
C ALA A 203 53.56 -19.82 -3.09
N GLU A 204 52.83 -18.77 -2.66
CA GLU A 204 53.45 -17.61 -2.02
C GLU A 204 53.66 -17.80 -0.51
N ARG A 205 52.80 -18.57 0.18
CA ARG A 205 53.00 -18.89 1.61
C ARG A 205 54.23 -19.77 1.89
N ARG A 206 54.74 -20.49 0.89
CA ARG A 206 55.99 -21.27 1.02
C ARG A 206 57.26 -20.43 0.86
N ALA A 207 57.19 -19.26 0.21
CA ALA A 207 58.35 -18.39 0.05
C ALA A 207 58.74 -17.71 1.38
N ASP A 208 57.76 -17.30 2.18
CA ASP A 208 58.00 -16.62 3.46
C ASP A 208 58.50 -17.57 4.58
N TYR A 209 58.10 -18.85 4.55
CA TYR A 209 58.59 -19.83 5.53
C TYR A 209 60.01 -20.35 5.23
N ALA A 210 60.41 -20.37 3.95
CA ALA A 210 61.75 -20.79 3.54
C ALA A 210 62.82 -19.71 3.82
N ALA A 211 62.44 -18.43 3.74
CA ALA A 211 63.34 -17.31 4.05
C ALA A 211 63.63 -17.13 5.55
N THR A 212 62.73 -17.61 6.42
CA THR A 212 62.87 -17.42 7.88
C THR A 212 63.68 -18.54 8.55
N THR A 213 63.86 -19.69 7.89
CA THR A 213 64.48 -20.89 8.51
C THR A 213 65.98 -21.04 8.16
N THR A 214 66.58 -20.12 7.38
CA THR A 214 68.01 -20.18 7.01
C THR A 214 68.92 -19.23 7.81
N ALA A 215 68.39 -18.51 8.81
CA ALA A 215 69.15 -17.50 9.55
C ALA A 215 69.77 -17.99 10.88
N ASP A 216 69.30 -19.09 11.47
CA ASP A 216 69.79 -19.55 12.78
C ASP A 216 70.31 -20.99 12.70
N PHE A 217 71.62 -21.15 12.43
CA PHE A 217 72.50 -22.19 13.02
C PHE A 217 73.92 -22.06 12.43
N ARG A 218 74.64 -21.03 12.84
CA ARG A 218 76.11 -21.03 12.89
C ARG A 218 76.52 -20.45 14.23
N ILE A 219 77.68 -20.90 14.73
CA ILE A 219 78.35 -20.54 16.00
C ILE A 219 77.86 -21.48 17.13
N THR A 220 78.65 -22.38 17.72
CA THR A 220 80.09 -22.35 18.06
C THR A 220 80.62 -23.77 18.28
N ALA A 221 81.77 -24.08 17.70
CA ALA A 221 82.76 -24.97 18.30
C ALA A 221 84.00 -24.12 18.59
N VAL A 222 84.76 -24.49 19.64
CA VAL A 222 86.16 -24.15 20.00
C VAL A 222 86.24 -23.66 21.45
N GLY A 223 86.99 -24.40 22.27
CA GLY A 223 87.44 -24.02 23.61
C GLY A 223 87.46 -25.18 24.57
#